data_AF-A0A931E500-F1
#
_entry.id   AF-A0A931E500-F1
#
_cell.length_a   1.000
_cell.length_b   1.000
_cell.length_c   1.000
_cell.angle_alpha   90.00
_cell.angle_beta   90.00
_cell.angle_gamma   90.00
#
_symmetry.space_group_name_H-M   'P 1'
#
loop_
_entity.id
_entity.type
_entity.pdbx_description
1 polymer ?
#
loop_
_entity_poly.entity_id
_entity_poly.type
_entity_poly.pdbx_seq_one_letter_code
_entity_poly.pdbx_strand_id
1 'polypeptide(L)'
;MKRRNILKGLSLLPFAGAASAFKSVSGAPAVMQSAIEGFWDEQNIFRSIGVEPIINCRGTFTIIGGSIERPEVRAAMEAASKNFIQYDELADGIHKRLAEITGAEWALVSSGCAAGLKHVTAACVTGGNPEKLIRIPNLAGFDKTEVIIPSSSRNVYDHAIRNIGVTIVQVETLEELANALNERTAMIYLMAFDEAQPNNPFTLENVSRLSKPKNVPILIDAAAEILTIPNVHLQKGADIVAYSGGKAICGPQCAGLILGKKDILMSAWQASSPHHGPGRDNKVGREEMMGMLAAVEAWTKRDHAAEWKTWLGYLDVIAKKLNTIPGITTEVFEPKELSNRSPVLNVYWDANKFNITGGEMAELVGRSKPRIAVGGEDKDNKASVNITTGQMQSGNELIVANRLYEVLTAKRSPKVTTTVMPTVDLNGSWDTTVQFFSSTSKHVLFIQQEGKWIKGWHKGDFSVRELTGEIESDTALKMKSTDRHPADWVTFIFTGAINGDTISGSVYMGEYRTATFTAKRTSYKIQPGHIAVPGGPPLAT
;
A
#
# COMPACT_ATOMS: atom_id res chain seq x y z
N MET A 1 -19.80 -13.02 -18.83
CA MET A 1 -20.51 -13.70 -17.71
C MET A 1 -20.64 -12.76 -16.52
N LYS A 2 -21.86 -12.53 -15.98
CA LYS A 2 -22.08 -11.64 -14.83
C LYS A 2 -21.43 -12.25 -13.56
N ARG A 3 -20.82 -11.41 -12.70
CA ARG A 3 -20.16 -11.72 -11.40
C ARG A 3 -20.87 -12.74 -10.49
N ARG A 4 -22.16 -13.00 -10.70
CA ARG A 4 -22.98 -13.96 -9.95
C ARG A 4 -22.56 -15.44 -10.10
N ASN A 5 -21.83 -15.83 -11.14
CA ASN A 5 -21.55 -17.26 -11.38
C ASN A 5 -20.32 -17.81 -10.65
N ILE A 6 -19.28 -17.00 -10.36
CA ILE A 6 -18.10 -17.43 -9.60
C ILE A 6 -18.46 -17.62 -8.11
N LEU A 7 -19.41 -16.83 -7.60
CA LEU A 7 -19.89 -16.93 -6.22
C LEU A 7 -20.60 -18.25 -5.91
N LYS A 8 -21.25 -18.90 -6.90
CA LYS A 8 -22.02 -20.13 -6.63
C LYS A 8 -21.17 -21.28 -6.09
N GLY A 9 -19.87 -21.31 -6.37
CA GLY A 9 -18.96 -22.34 -5.84
C GLY A 9 -18.43 -22.05 -4.43
N LEU A 10 -18.33 -20.77 -4.03
CA LEU A 10 -17.76 -20.34 -2.74
C LEU A 10 -18.82 -19.90 -1.71
N SER A 11 -20.06 -19.61 -2.14
CA SER A 11 -21.10 -19.01 -1.31
C SER A 11 -22.17 -19.99 -0.79
N LEU A 12 -21.97 -21.31 -0.88
CA LEU A 12 -22.95 -22.31 -0.41
C LEU A 12 -22.78 -22.67 1.09
N LEU A 13 -22.35 -21.72 1.92
CA LEU A 13 -22.46 -21.86 3.37
C LEU A 13 -23.74 -21.14 3.85
N PRO A 14 -24.63 -21.79 4.63
CA PRO A 14 -25.81 -21.14 5.18
C PRO A 14 -25.39 -20.12 6.25
N PHE A 15 -25.31 -18.84 5.89
CA PHE A 15 -24.83 -17.75 6.75
C PHE A 15 -25.88 -17.17 7.72
N ALA A 16 -27.15 -17.54 7.57
CA ALA A 16 -28.23 -16.94 8.35
C ALA A 16 -28.22 -17.32 9.85
N GLY A 17 -27.60 -18.45 10.22
CA GLY A 17 -27.57 -18.92 11.62
C GLY A 17 -26.36 -18.45 12.44
N ALA A 18 -25.26 -18.05 11.79
CA ALA A 18 -24.00 -17.75 12.48
C ALA A 18 -24.00 -16.34 13.10
N ALA A 19 -24.64 -15.36 12.44
CA ALA A 19 -24.68 -13.97 12.92
C ALA A 19 -25.33 -13.82 14.33
N SER A 20 -26.27 -14.69 14.68
CA SER A 20 -26.94 -14.70 16.00
C SER A 20 -26.01 -15.17 17.12
N ALA A 21 -25.10 -16.11 16.83
CA ALA A 21 -24.15 -16.67 17.80
C ALA A 21 -23.01 -15.71 18.15
N PHE A 22 -22.78 -14.67 17.33
CA PHE A 22 -21.71 -13.69 17.53
C PHE A 22 -22.13 -12.44 18.32
N LYS A 23 -23.44 -12.25 18.59
CA LYS A 23 -23.96 -11.01 19.20
C LYS A 23 -23.78 -10.94 20.72
N SER A 24 -23.46 -12.04 21.41
CA SER A 24 -23.26 -12.03 22.86
C SER A 24 -22.21 -13.04 23.30
N VAL A 25 -21.16 -12.58 23.98
CA VAL A 25 -20.21 -13.45 24.71
C VAL A 25 -20.52 -13.30 26.20
N SER A 26 -21.26 -14.24 26.78
CA SER A 26 -21.60 -14.22 28.21
C SER A 26 -20.34 -14.24 29.08
N GLY A 27 -20.18 -13.25 29.97
CA GLY A 27 -19.06 -13.16 30.91
C GLY A 27 -17.85 -12.31 30.45
N ALA A 28 -17.97 -11.60 29.32
CA ALA A 28 -16.94 -10.67 28.86
C ALA A 28 -16.89 -9.36 29.69
N PRO A 29 -15.71 -8.71 29.84
CA PRO A 29 -15.63 -7.36 30.39
C PRO A 29 -16.46 -6.34 29.59
N ALA A 30 -17.05 -5.35 30.26
CA ALA A 30 -17.99 -4.39 29.64
C ALA A 30 -17.43 -3.65 28.41
N VAL A 31 -16.15 -3.29 28.42
CA VAL A 31 -15.48 -2.63 27.28
C VAL A 31 -15.44 -3.54 26.05
N MET A 32 -15.16 -4.83 26.25
CA MET A 32 -15.15 -5.83 25.19
C MET A 32 -16.54 -6.04 24.60
N GLN A 33 -17.55 -6.09 25.47
CA GLN A 33 -18.95 -6.24 25.08
C GLN A 33 -19.41 -5.05 24.22
N SER A 34 -19.07 -3.82 24.61
CA SER A 34 -19.42 -2.60 23.85
C SER A 34 -18.78 -2.55 22.45
N ALA A 35 -17.53 -2.99 22.31
CA ALA A 35 -16.83 -3.01 21.03
C ALA A 35 -17.42 -4.06 20.07
N ILE A 36 -17.76 -5.24 20.59
CA ILE A 36 -18.46 -6.29 19.83
C ILE A 36 -19.84 -5.78 19.38
N GLU A 37 -20.62 -5.21 20.29
CA GLU A 37 -21.95 -4.67 19.99
C GLU A 37 -21.89 -3.58 18.92
N GLY A 38 -20.95 -2.63 19.02
CA GLY A 38 -20.77 -1.58 18.01
C GLY A 38 -20.38 -2.10 16.62
N PHE A 39 -19.60 -3.19 16.54
CA PHE A 39 -19.28 -3.82 15.25
C PHE A 39 -20.50 -4.49 14.62
N TRP A 40 -21.40 -5.07 15.43
CA TRP A 40 -22.61 -5.75 14.96
C TRP A 40 -23.84 -4.86 14.86
N ASP A 41 -23.74 -3.59 15.25
CA ASP A 41 -24.86 -2.65 15.25
C ASP A 41 -25.41 -2.42 13.83
N GLU A 42 -26.67 -2.78 13.60
CA GLU A 42 -27.33 -2.55 12.31
C GLU A 42 -27.48 -1.05 12.01
N GLN A 43 -27.42 -0.18 13.03
CA GLN A 43 -27.43 1.28 12.91
C GLN A 43 -26.03 1.88 12.67
N ASN A 44 -25.00 1.05 12.49
CA ASN A 44 -23.64 1.51 12.19
C ASN A 44 -23.63 2.47 10.98
N ILE A 45 -22.92 3.60 11.12
CA ILE A 45 -22.90 4.68 10.11
C ILE A 45 -22.47 4.20 8.71
N PHE A 46 -21.58 3.20 8.61
CA PHE A 46 -21.17 2.67 7.31
C PHE A 46 -22.28 1.82 6.68
N ARG A 47 -23.03 1.06 7.48
CA ARG A 47 -24.15 0.25 6.99
C ARG A 47 -25.28 1.11 6.46
N SER A 48 -25.48 2.30 7.03
CA SER A 48 -26.48 3.28 6.56
C SER A 48 -26.28 3.70 5.09
N ILE A 49 -25.05 3.62 4.58
CA ILE A 49 -24.69 3.90 3.19
C ILE A 49 -24.35 2.63 2.38
N GLY A 50 -24.71 1.45 2.88
CA GLY A 50 -24.51 0.16 2.21
C GLY A 50 -23.07 -0.39 2.28
N VAL A 51 -22.23 0.14 3.18
CA VAL A 51 -20.86 -0.32 3.39
C VAL A 51 -20.80 -1.20 4.64
N GLU A 52 -20.27 -2.42 4.49
CA GLU A 52 -20.10 -3.33 5.61
C GLU A 52 -18.75 -3.09 6.31
N PRO A 53 -18.73 -2.88 7.65
CA PRO A 53 -17.49 -2.78 8.43
C PRO A 53 -16.58 -4.00 8.28
N ILE A 54 -15.28 -3.78 8.48
CA ILE A 54 -14.23 -4.80 8.33
C ILE A 54 -13.37 -4.81 9.60
N ILE A 55 -13.07 -5.99 10.13
CA ILE A 55 -12.04 -6.16 11.16
C ILE A 55 -10.67 -6.12 10.50
N ASN A 56 -9.84 -5.17 10.90
CA ASN A 56 -8.52 -4.96 10.32
C ASN A 56 -7.47 -5.84 11.02
N CYS A 57 -7.12 -6.95 10.37
CA CYS A 57 -5.99 -7.81 10.75
C CYS A 57 -4.85 -7.75 9.73
N ARG A 58 -4.80 -6.68 8.92
CA ARG A 58 -3.83 -6.52 7.82
C ARG A 58 -2.80 -5.43 8.09
N GLY A 59 -3.09 -4.49 8.99
CA GLY A 59 -2.21 -3.38 9.36
C GLY A 59 -2.72 -2.05 8.83
N THR A 60 -1.84 -1.07 8.66
CA THR A 60 -2.23 0.33 8.44
C THR A 60 -2.40 0.69 6.95
N PHE A 61 -3.00 -0.22 6.19
CA PHE A 61 -3.27 -0.02 4.76
C PHE A 61 -4.33 1.06 4.53
N THR A 62 -4.06 2.00 3.62
CA THR A 62 -4.97 3.12 3.33
C THR A 62 -6.33 2.65 2.80
N ILE A 63 -6.36 1.57 2.01
CA ILE A 63 -7.60 0.99 1.45
C ILE A 63 -8.62 0.53 2.51
N ILE A 64 -8.20 0.39 3.76
CA ILE A 64 -9.04 0.00 4.91
C ILE A 64 -9.04 1.06 6.03
N GLY A 65 -8.57 2.28 5.73
CA GLY A 65 -8.63 3.42 6.64
C GLY A 65 -7.43 3.61 7.56
N GLY A 66 -6.37 2.80 7.43
CA GLY A 66 -5.18 2.91 8.29
C GLY A 66 -5.46 2.51 9.73
N SER A 67 -5.19 3.42 10.68
CA SER A 67 -5.44 3.21 12.10
C SER A 67 -6.71 3.87 12.62
N ILE A 68 -7.25 3.35 13.72
CA ILE A 68 -8.30 4.04 14.47
C ILE A 68 -7.67 5.12 15.35
N GLU A 69 -8.18 6.35 15.23
CA GLU A 69 -7.75 7.49 16.04
C GLU A 69 -7.91 7.22 17.54
N ARG A 70 -7.00 7.77 18.34
CA ARG A 70 -7.13 7.70 19.81
C ARG A 70 -8.27 8.60 20.33
N PRO A 71 -8.85 8.31 21.51
CA PRO A 71 -9.88 9.18 22.11
C PRO A 71 -9.46 10.64 22.23
N GLU A 72 -8.20 10.89 22.59
CA GLU A 72 -7.60 12.23 22.72
C GLU A 72 -7.61 12.99 21.39
N VAL A 73 -7.35 12.28 20.28
CA VAL A 73 -7.34 12.83 18.92
C VAL A 73 -8.73 13.28 18.52
N ARG A 74 -9.74 12.41 18.68
CA ARG A 74 -11.14 12.75 18.37
C ARG A 74 -11.64 13.91 19.22
N ALA A 75 -11.29 13.93 20.51
CA ALA A 75 -11.67 15.03 21.40
C ALA A 75 -11.04 16.37 20.97
N ALA A 76 -9.76 16.36 20.56
CA ALA A 76 -9.09 17.55 20.05
C ALA A 76 -9.69 18.05 18.73
N MET A 77 -10.01 17.14 17.80
CA MET A 77 -10.66 17.48 16.53
C MET A 77 -12.05 18.09 16.76
N GLU A 78 -12.85 17.49 17.63
CA GLU A 78 -14.17 18.00 18.01
C GLU A 78 -14.11 19.36 18.72
N ALA A 79 -13.07 19.62 19.52
CA ALA A 79 -12.87 20.94 20.12
C ALA A 79 -12.45 21.98 19.08
N ALA A 80 -11.55 21.61 18.17
CA ALA A 80 -11.04 22.47 17.11
C ALA A 80 -12.12 22.85 16.08
N SER A 81 -13.15 22.03 15.89
CA SER A 81 -14.23 22.29 14.93
C SER A 81 -15.08 23.54 15.27
N LYS A 82 -15.01 24.00 16.53
CA LYS A 82 -15.91 25.02 17.11
C LYS A 82 -15.42 26.46 17.00
N ASN A 83 -14.17 26.69 16.59
CA ASN A 83 -13.58 28.04 16.56
C ASN A 83 -12.86 28.34 15.24
N PHE A 84 -12.90 29.60 14.81
CA PHE A 84 -12.06 30.10 13.72
C PHE A 84 -10.71 30.59 14.28
N ILE A 85 -9.64 30.41 13.51
CA ILE A 85 -8.28 30.81 13.84
C ILE A 85 -7.55 31.31 12.58
N GLN A 86 -6.41 31.99 12.74
CA GLN A 86 -5.48 32.26 11.65
C GLN A 86 -4.50 31.07 11.54
N TYR A 87 -4.30 30.54 10.33
CA TYR A 87 -3.61 29.26 10.13
C TYR A 87 -2.10 29.29 10.40
N ASP A 88 -1.42 30.41 10.17
CA ASP A 88 -0.01 30.57 10.49
C ASP A 88 0.20 30.66 12.00
N GLU A 89 -0.67 31.36 12.72
CA GLU A 89 -0.66 31.38 14.20
C GLU A 89 -0.88 29.97 14.77
N LEU A 90 -1.84 29.23 14.21
CA LEU A 90 -2.09 27.83 14.59
C LEU A 90 -0.87 26.95 14.30
N ALA A 91 -0.32 27.06 13.08
CA ALA A 91 0.84 26.30 12.65
C ALA A 91 2.04 26.56 13.56
N ASP A 92 2.38 27.83 13.81
CA ASP A 92 3.49 28.20 14.70
C ASP A 92 3.32 27.60 16.10
N GLY A 93 2.11 27.70 16.68
CA GLY A 93 1.81 27.13 17.99
C GLY A 93 1.97 25.61 18.05
N ILE A 94 1.37 24.91 17.07
CA ILE A 94 1.40 23.44 16.99
C ILE A 94 2.82 22.95 16.70
N HIS A 95 3.49 23.53 15.71
CA HIS A 95 4.81 23.11 15.27
C HIS A 95 5.86 23.30 16.36
N LYS A 96 5.80 24.44 17.08
CA LYS A 96 6.64 24.65 18.26
C LYS A 96 6.39 23.59 19.32
N ARG A 97 5.14 23.32 19.66
CA ARG A 97 4.79 22.35 20.71
C ARG A 97 5.22 20.92 20.35
N LEU A 98 5.02 20.52 19.09
CA LEU A 98 5.49 19.23 18.58
C LEU A 98 7.02 19.11 18.65
N ALA A 99 7.74 20.18 18.31
CA ALA A 99 9.20 20.23 18.43
C ALA A 99 9.64 20.06 19.88
N GLU A 100 9.00 20.75 20.83
CA GLU A 100 9.27 20.61 22.27
C GLU A 100 9.07 19.17 22.77
N ILE A 101 7.99 18.49 22.35
CA ILE A 101 7.69 17.12 22.78
C ILE A 101 8.69 16.11 22.18
N THR A 102 9.03 16.28 20.90
CA THR A 102 9.84 15.30 20.16
C THR A 102 11.34 15.51 20.31
N GLY A 103 11.77 16.69 20.76
CA GLY A 103 13.17 17.11 20.81
C GLY A 103 13.76 17.47 19.45
N ALA A 104 12.93 17.61 18.41
CA ALA A 104 13.35 18.13 17.11
C ALA A 104 13.51 19.65 17.17
N GLU A 105 14.24 20.23 16.21
CA GLU A 105 14.41 21.69 16.11
C GLU A 105 13.09 22.39 15.75
N TRP A 106 12.31 21.79 14.84
CA TRP A 106 10.97 22.22 14.47
C TRP A 106 10.11 21.04 14.00
N ALA A 107 8.82 21.32 13.77
CA ALA A 107 7.88 20.36 13.23
C ALA A 107 7.00 20.99 12.13
N LEU A 108 6.30 20.15 11.37
CA LEU A 108 5.30 20.53 10.39
C LEU A 108 4.21 19.47 10.35
N VAL A 109 2.95 19.88 10.41
CA VAL A 109 1.80 19.01 10.12
C VAL A 109 1.36 19.22 8.67
N SER A 110 1.24 18.12 7.93
CA SER A 110 0.88 18.12 6.49
C SER A 110 -0.34 17.24 6.21
N SER A 111 -0.93 17.37 5.03
CA SER A 111 -2.02 16.50 4.54
C SER A 111 -1.49 15.11 4.13
N GLY A 112 -1.03 14.34 5.12
CA GLY A 112 -0.45 13.03 4.94
C GLY A 112 1.06 13.09 4.72
N CYS A 113 1.77 11.99 4.99
CA CYS A 113 3.23 11.94 4.85
C CYS A 113 3.69 12.32 3.43
N ALA A 114 2.99 11.84 2.39
CA ALA A 114 3.31 12.15 0.99
C ALA A 114 3.23 13.67 0.67
N ALA A 115 2.28 14.40 1.27
CA ALA A 115 2.24 15.85 1.13
C ALA A 115 3.46 16.50 1.81
N GLY A 116 3.84 16.00 2.99
CA GLY A 116 5.09 16.38 3.65
C GLY A 116 6.34 16.19 2.76
N LEU A 117 6.46 15.04 2.09
CA LEU A 117 7.56 14.79 1.13
C LEU A 117 7.57 15.84 0.01
N LYS A 118 6.40 16.17 -0.56
CA LYS A 118 6.23 17.19 -1.59
C LYS A 118 6.60 18.59 -1.08
N HIS A 119 6.14 18.98 0.11
CA HIS A 119 6.42 20.29 0.71
C HIS A 119 7.92 20.47 1.03
N VAL A 120 8.57 19.44 1.58
CA VAL A 120 10.01 19.45 1.85
C VAL A 120 10.80 19.52 0.54
N THR A 121 10.39 18.77 -0.48
CA THR A 121 11.01 18.86 -1.82
C THR A 121 10.91 20.28 -2.39
N ALA A 122 9.73 20.92 -2.30
CA ALA A 122 9.53 22.30 -2.73
C ALA A 122 10.40 23.28 -1.93
N ALA A 123 10.52 23.09 -0.61
CA ALA A 123 11.38 23.89 0.25
C ALA A 123 12.85 23.81 -0.18
N CYS A 124 13.38 22.60 -0.41
CA CYS A 124 14.76 22.39 -0.83
C CYS A 124 15.05 22.95 -2.24
N VAL A 125 14.07 22.95 -3.14
CA VAL A 125 14.20 23.49 -4.50
C VAL A 125 14.14 25.02 -4.52
N THR A 126 13.26 25.61 -3.71
CA THR A 126 12.96 27.05 -3.77
C THR A 126 13.74 27.87 -2.75
N GLY A 127 14.19 27.27 -1.65
CA GLY A 127 14.79 27.96 -0.51
C GLY A 127 13.84 28.94 0.17
N GLY A 128 12.51 28.71 0.08
CA GLY A 128 11.50 29.62 0.63
C GLY A 128 11.30 30.90 -0.19
N ASN A 129 11.73 30.93 -1.46
CA ASN A 129 11.46 32.05 -2.37
C ASN A 129 10.08 31.88 -3.04
N PRO A 130 9.10 32.78 -2.79
CA PRO A 130 7.77 32.69 -3.38
C PRO A 130 7.73 32.80 -4.91
N GLU A 131 8.65 33.56 -5.52
CA GLU A 131 8.70 33.68 -6.99
C GLU A 131 9.13 32.37 -7.65
N LYS A 132 10.01 31.60 -6.98
CA LYS A 132 10.35 30.24 -7.39
C LYS A 132 9.16 29.30 -7.10
N LEU A 133 8.53 29.40 -5.93
CA LEU A 133 7.41 28.54 -5.55
C LEU A 133 6.26 28.53 -6.58
N ILE A 134 5.84 29.69 -7.08
CA ILE A 134 4.72 29.79 -8.03
C ILE A 134 5.05 29.30 -9.45
N ARG A 135 6.33 29.00 -9.75
CA ARG A 135 6.77 28.47 -11.05
C ARG A 135 6.82 26.95 -11.09
N ILE A 136 6.80 26.29 -9.93
CA ILE A 136 6.69 24.82 -9.85
C ILE A 136 5.42 24.37 -10.61
N PRO A 137 5.49 23.34 -11.48
CA PRO A 137 6.59 22.37 -11.62
C PRO A 137 7.63 22.69 -12.69
N ASN A 138 7.60 23.87 -13.33
CA ASN A 138 8.62 24.23 -14.30
C ASN A 138 9.85 24.83 -13.60
N LEU A 139 10.92 24.03 -13.50
CA LEU A 139 12.17 24.40 -12.83
C LEU A 139 13.19 25.07 -13.76
N ALA A 140 12.81 25.47 -14.98
CA ALA A 140 13.72 26.18 -15.88
C ALA A 140 14.28 27.46 -15.22
N GLY A 141 15.61 27.57 -15.16
CA GLY A 141 16.32 28.68 -14.53
C GLY A 141 16.53 28.54 -13.01
N PHE A 142 16.19 27.40 -12.41
CA PHE A 142 16.44 27.14 -10.99
C PHE A 142 17.83 26.54 -10.80
N ASP A 143 18.45 26.88 -9.67
CA ASP A 143 19.75 26.32 -9.27
C ASP A 143 19.61 24.86 -8.85
N LYS A 144 18.53 24.53 -8.12
CA LYS A 144 18.25 23.21 -7.56
C LYS A 144 17.16 22.52 -8.36
N THR A 145 17.49 21.39 -8.99
CA THR A 145 16.58 20.67 -9.92
C THR A 145 16.61 19.16 -9.77
N GLU A 146 17.48 18.61 -8.92
CA GLU A 146 17.71 17.17 -8.81
C GLU A 146 17.45 16.67 -7.38
N VAL A 147 16.85 15.48 -7.27
CA VAL A 147 16.75 14.73 -6.01
C VAL A 147 17.43 13.39 -6.21
N ILE A 148 18.42 13.08 -5.36
CA ILE A 148 19.12 11.79 -5.42
C ILE A 148 18.33 10.78 -4.60
N ILE A 149 18.07 9.61 -5.16
CA ILE A 149 17.35 8.52 -4.49
C ILE A 149 18.06 7.19 -4.76
N PRO A 150 18.58 6.49 -3.74
CA PRO A 150 19.09 5.14 -3.92
C PRO A 150 18.01 4.20 -4.47
N SER A 151 18.39 3.25 -5.32
CA SER A 151 17.48 2.28 -5.93
C SER A 151 16.62 1.55 -4.90
N SER A 152 17.21 1.19 -3.76
CA SER A 152 16.52 0.58 -2.62
C SER A 152 15.38 1.45 -2.09
N SER A 153 15.55 2.79 -2.10
CA SER A 153 14.57 3.79 -1.62
C SER A 153 13.44 4.10 -2.59
N ARG A 154 13.57 3.70 -3.86
CA ARG A 154 12.59 3.98 -4.92
C ARG A 154 11.27 3.26 -4.62
N ASN A 155 10.17 4.01 -4.58
CA ASN A 155 8.83 3.45 -4.37
C ASN A 155 7.73 4.36 -4.97
N VAL A 156 6.46 3.96 -4.89
CA VAL A 156 5.34 4.70 -5.51
C VAL A 156 5.19 6.16 -5.02
N TYR A 157 5.72 6.51 -3.84
CA TYR A 157 5.73 7.89 -3.34
C TYR A 157 6.76 8.80 -4.02
N ASP A 158 7.58 8.28 -4.94
CA ASP A 158 8.35 9.07 -5.90
C ASP A 158 7.49 10.12 -6.62
N HIS A 159 6.19 9.83 -6.83
CA HIS A 159 5.24 10.79 -7.40
C HIS A 159 5.16 12.09 -6.57
N ALA A 160 5.23 12.02 -5.23
CA ALA A 160 5.19 13.21 -4.38
C ALA A 160 6.38 14.14 -4.63
N ILE A 161 7.56 13.56 -4.86
CA ILE A 161 8.80 14.28 -5.16
C ILE A 161 8.75 14.81 -6.61
N ARG A 162 8.40 13.96 -7.59
CA ARG A 162 8.30 14.35 -9.01
C ARG A 162 7.26 15.42 -9.30
N ASN A 163 6.23 15.54 -8.48
CA ASN A 163 5.23 16.61 -8.60
C ASN A 163 5.83 18.03 -8.47
N ILE A 164 7.05 18.16 -7.94
CA ILE A 164 7.78 19.44 -7.91
C ILE A 164 8.51 19.75 -9.22
N GLY A 165 8.58 18.79 -10.16
CA GLY A 165 9.27 18.94 -11.44
C GLY A 165 10.76 18.62 -11.41
N VAL A 166 11.25 18.04 -10.30
CA VAL A 166 12.64 17.62 -10.16
C VAL A 166 12.95 16.39 -11.00
N THR A 167 14.21 16.27 -11.42
CA THR A 167 14.76 15.02 -11.95
C THR A 167 15.18 14.12 -10.79
N ILE A 168 14.69 12.88 -10.76
CA ILE A 168 15.21 11.88 -9.83
C ILE A 168 16.49 11.29 -10.39
N VAL A 169 17.58 11.42 -9.65
CA VAL A 169 18.88 10.80 -9.95
C VAL A 169 18.99 9.52 -9.12
N GLN A 170 18.86 8.36 -9.79
CA GLN A 170 18.99 7.06 -9.12
C GLN A 170 20.46 6.68 -8.98
N VAL A 171 20.81 6.11 -7.82
CA VAL A 171 22.15 5.57 -7.52
C VAL A 171 22.04 4.18 -6.91
N GLU A 172 23.01 3.32 -7.21
CA GLU A 172 23.11 1.92 -6.74
C GLU A 172 24.25 1.74 -5.73
N THR A 173 25.23 2.66 -5.70
CA THR A 173 26.39 2.59 -4.80
C THR A 173 26.69 3.92 -4.08
N LEU A 174 27.48 3.87 -3.00
CA LEU A 174 27.95 5.10 -2.32
C LEU A 174 28.91 5.92 -3.18
N GLU A 175 29.64 5.30 -4.10
CA GLU A 175 30.49 5.99 -5.05
C GLU A 175 29.66 6.78 -6.06
N GLU A 176 28.61 6.16 -6.61
CA GLU A 176 27.64 6.85 -7.47
C GLU A 176 26.95 7.99 -6.74
N LEU A 177 26.57 7.81 -5.47
CA LEU A 177 26.04 8.88 -4.63
C LEU A 177 27.03 10.04 -4.51
N ALA A 178 28.30 9.75 -4.20
CA ALA A 178 29.33 10.79 -4.07
C ALA A 178 29.52 11.56 -5.39
N ASN A 179 29.48 10.86 -6.53
CA ASN A 179 29.62 11.46 -7.86
C ASN A 179 28.37 12.25 -8.30
N ALA A 180 27.18 11.82 -7.87
CA ALA A 180 25.92 12.48 -8.19
C ALA A 180 25.71 13.78 -7.41
N LEU A 181 26.34 13.95 -6.24
CA LEU A 181 26.22 15.16 -5.42
C LEU A 181 26.86 16.38 -6.11
N ASN A 182 26.03 17.31 -6.53
CA ASN A 182 26.44 18.49 -7.28
C ASN A 182 25.62 19.75 -6.93
N GLU A 183 25.89 20.87 -7.59
CA GLU A 183 25.22 22.15 -7.33
C GLU A 183 23.70 22.12 -7.58
N ARG A 184 23.22 21.26 -8.49
CA ARG A 184 21.80 21.05 -8.81
C ARG A 184 21.06 20.17 -7.81
N THR A 185 21.78 19.45 -6.95
CA THR A 185 21.16 18.57 -5.96
C THR A 185 20.43 19.38 -4.90
N ALA A 186 19.11 19.24 -4.86
CA ALA A 186 18.22 19.88 -3.89
C ALA A 186 18.22 19.14 -2.55
N MET A 187 18.11 17.81 -2.58
CA MET A 187 18.10 16.95 -1.40
C MET A 187 18.39 15.49 -1.78
N ILE A 188 18.63 14.66 -0.76
CA ILE A 188 18.61 13.20 -0.86
C ILE A 188 17.33 12.70 -0.19
N TYR A 189 16.60 11.81 -0.87
CA TYR A 189 15.48 11.10 -0.26
C TYR A 189 15.88 9.66 0.03
N LEU A 190 15.59 9.21 1.25
CA LEU A 190 15.75 7.83 1.68
C LEU A 190 14.42 7.35 2.27
N MET A 191 14.01 6.15 1.90
CA MET A 191 12.98 5.45 2.65
C MET A 191 13.63 4.87 3.92
N ALA A 192 12.97 4.97 5.06
CA ALA A 192 13.39 4.25 6.26
C ALA A 192 13.26 2.75 5.96
N PHE A 193 14.39 2.06 5.95
CA PHE A 193 14.44 0.60 5.78
C PHE A 193 14.75 -0.09 7.08
N ASP A 194 14.44 -1.37 7.08
CA ASP A 194 14.99 -2.33 8.02
C ASP A 194 16.52 -2.29 7.95
N GLU A 195 17.15 -1.76 9.00
CA GLU A 195 18.61 -1.75 9.18
C GLU A 195 19.19 -3.17 9.23
N ALA A 196 18.35 -4.21 9.35
CA ALA A 196 18.76 -5.61 9.36
C ALA A 196 19.09 -6.20 7.98
N GLN A 197 19.07 -5.42 6.89
CA GLN A 197 19.70 -5.84 5.63
C GLN A 197 21.22 -5.87 5.82
N PRO A 198 21.88 -7.05 5.93
CA PRO A 198 23.24 -7.16 6.45
C PRO A 198 24.32 -6.45 5.62
N ASN A 199 23.95 -5.94 4.44
CA ASN A 199 24.83 -5.33 3.46
C ASN A 199 24.26 -4.03 2.85
N ASN A 200 23.30 -3.34 3.47
CA ASN A 200 22.80 -2.08 2.90
C ASN A 200 23.88 -0.99 3.01
N PRO A 201 24.49 -0.53 1.89
CA PRO A 201 25.55 0.47 1.97
C PRO A 201 24.98 1.87 2.27
N PHE A 202 23.69 2.10 2.00
CA PHE A 202 22.99 3.37 2.21
C PHE A 202 22.42 3.49 3.62
N THR A 203 23.22 3.17 4.65
CA THR A 203 22.87 3.57 6.02
C THR A 203 22.83 5.09 6.11
N LEU A 204 22.00 5.62 7.00
CA LEU A 204 21.86 7.06 7.17
C LEU A 204 23.19 7.72 7.52
N GLU A 205 24.02 7.08 8.35
CA GLU A 205 25.35 7.56 8.71
C GLU A 205 26.28 7.65 7.50
N ASN A 206 26.26 6.64 6.60
CA ASN A 206 27.07 6.64 5.39
C ASN A 206 26.65 7.75 4.42
N VAL A 207 25.34 7.93 4.23
CA VAL A 207 24.80 9.00 3.36
C VAL A 207 25.06 10.38 3.95
N SER A 208 24.87 10.54 5.26
CA SER A 208 25.18 11.76 6.04
C SER A 208 26.64 12.16 5.90
N ARG A 209 27.58 11.20 5.98
CA ARG A 209 29.02 11.45 5.80
C ARG A 209 29.35 12.06 4.44
N LEU A 210 28.65 11.67 3.37
CA LEU A 210 28.90 12.16 2.01
C LEU A 210 28.19 13.48 1.71
N SER A 211 26.97 13.66 2.23
CA SER A 211 26.12 14.81 1.94
C SER A 211 26.43 16.05 2.77
N LYS A 212 26.81 15.90 4.04
CA LYS A 212 27.09 17.03 4.95
C LYS A 212 28.16 17.99 4.42
N PRO A 213 29.32 17.54 3.92
CA PRO A 213 30.33 18.46 3.35
C PRO A 213 29.85 19.26 2.14
N LYS A 214 28.75 18.83 1.50
CA LYS A 214 28.14 19.49 0.33
C LYS A 214 26.91 20.32 0.69
N ASN A 215 26.53 20.36 1.98
CA ASN A 215 25.31 21.04 2.46
C ASN A 215 24.04 20.61 1.71
N VAL A 216 23.93 19.31 1.39
CA VAL A 216 22.74 18.72 0.78
C VAL A 216 21.91 18.03 1.86
N PRO A 217 20.64 18.43 2.08
CA PRO A 217 19.83 17.87 3.15
C PRO A 217 19.35 16.44 2.84
N ILE A 218 19.15 15.64 3.89
CA ILE A 218 18.57 14.30 3.83
C ILE A 218 17.15 14.31 4.40
N LEU A 219 16.19 13.84 3.60
CA LEU A 219 14.82 13.52 4.02
C LEU A 219 14.66 12.00 4.18
N ILE A 220 14.30 11.56 5.38
CA ILE A 220 13.90 10.19 5.68
C ILE A 220 12.37 10.06 5.63
N ASP A 221 11.85 9.17 4.80
CA ASP A 221 10.45 8.72 4.87
C ASP A 221 10.33 7.55 5.86
N ALA A 222 9.93 7.87 7.09
CA ALA A 222 9.64 6.92 8.16
C ALA A 222 8.13 6.68 8.31
N ALA A 223 7.35 6.82 7.22
CA ALA A 223 5.89 6.81 7.28
C ALA A 223 5.30 5.64 8.09
N ALA A 224 5.87 4.44 7.94
CA ALA A 224 5.39 3.20 8.55
C ALA A 224 6.05 2.84 9.89
N GLU A 225 6.94 3.68 10.40
CA GLU A 225 7.65 3.42 11.65
C GLU A 225 6.91 3.95 12.88
N ILE A 226 7.27 3.41 14.05
CA ILE A 226 6.91 4.02 15.33
C ILE A 226 7.65 5.34 15.55
N LEU A 227 7.02 6.26 16.27
CA LEU A 227 7.66 7.53 16.65
C LEU A 227 8.66 7.29 17.79
N THR A 228 9.90 7.73 17.62
CA THR A 228 10.94 7.73 18.66
C THR A 228 11.15 9.13 19.21
N ILE A 229 11.40 9.23 20.53
CA ILE A 229 11.65 10.49 21.24
C ILE A 229 12.83 10.26 22.21
N PRO A 230 13.99 10.91 22.03
CA PRO A 230 14.35 11.76 20.89
C PRO A 230 14.34 10.96 19.57
N ASN A 231 14.18 11.66 18.45
CA ASN A 231 14.02 11.02 17.14
C ASN A 231 15.32 10.36 16.66
N VAL A 232 15.31 9.04 16.45
CA VAL A 232 16.50 8.25 16.09
C VAL A 232 17.12 8.66 14.75
N HIS A 233 16.32 9.01 13.75
CA HIS A 233 16.81 9.38 12.42
C HIS A 233 17.51 10.74 12.44
N LEU A 234 16.95 11.71 13.16
CA LEU A 234 17.62 13.00 13.37
C LEU A 234 18.95 12.82 14.11
N GLN A 235 19.00 11.93 15.12
CA GLN A 235 20.25 11.61 15.83
C GLN A 235 21.32 10.98 14.92
N LYS A 236 20.89 10.16 13.94
CA LYS A 236 21.77 9.49 12.97
C LYS A 236 22.19 10.38 11.79
N GLY A 237 21.67 11.61 11.72
CA GLY A 237 22.14 12.63 10.78
C GLY A 237 21.20 12.96 9.63
N ALA A 238 19.92 12.57 9.71
CA ALA A 238 18.90 13.14 8.85
C ALA A 238 18.63 14.62 9.19
N ASP A 239 18.31 15.42 8.20
CA ASP A 239 17.89 16.80 8.40
C ASP A 239 16.38 16.90 8.63
N ILE A 240 15.62 16.01 7.99
CA ILE A 240 14.17 15.92 8.04
C ILE A 240 13.75 14.46 8.12
N VAL A 241 12.73 14.18 8.92
CA VAL A 241 12.06 12.86 8.99
C VAL A 241 10.55 13.03 8.89
N ALA A 242 9.91 12.16 8.13
CA ALA A 242 8.48 12.21 7.85
C ALA A 242 7.76 10.94 8.35
N TYR A 243 6.65 11.12 9.07
CA TYR A 243 5.80 10.04 9.59
C TYR A 243 4.36 10.17 9.09
N SER A 244 3.65 9.05 8.94
CA SER A 244 2.19 9.06 8.75
C SER A 244 1.46 9.15 10.09
N GLY A 245 0.46 10.04 10.17
CA GLY A 245 -0.37 10.22 11.36
C GLY A 245 -1.22 8.99 11.70
N GLY A 246 -2.04 8.52 10.77
CA GLY A 246 -2.89 7.33 10.97
C GLY A 246 -2.21 5.99 10.74
N LYS A 247 -0.95 5.86 11.14
CA LYS A 247 -0.28 4.56 11.25
C LYS A 247 0.01 4.25 12.71
N ALA A 248 1.29 4.07 13.08
CA ALA A 248 1.66 3.71 14.45
C ALA A 248 1.20 4.76 15.48
N ILE A 249 1.26 6.05 15.12
CA ILE A 249 0.90 7.17 16.01
C ILE A 249 -0.59 7.15 16.37
N CYS A 250 -1.45 6.54 15.54
CA CYS A 250 -2.90 6.53 15.69
C CYS A 250 -3.51 7.95 15.75
N GLY A 251 -2.94 8.88 14.98
CA GLY A 251 -3.50 10.21 14.72
C GLY A 251 -4.45 10.21 13.52
N PRO A 252 -4.86 11.40 13.04
CA PRO A 252 -5.72 11.50 11.86
C PRO A 252 -5.11 10.82 10.63
N GLN A 253 -5.92 10.00 9.94
CA GLN A 253 -5.46 9.18 8.81
C GLN A 253 -4.88 10.00 7.66
N CYS A 254 -5.45 11.18 7.40
CA CYS A 254 -5.04 12.06 6.32
C CYS A 254 -3.95 13.07 6.73
N ALA A 255 -3.29 12.89 7.88
CA ALA A 255 -2.25 13.80 8.36
C ALA A 255 -0.84 13.17 8.34
N GLY A 256 0.18 14.01 8.26
CA GLY A 256 1.59 13.65 8.35
C GLY A 256 2.32 14.50 9.39
N LEU A 257 3.28 13.91 10.09
CA LEU A 257 4.17 14.59 11.04
C LEU A 257 5.58 14.66 10.45
N ILE A 258 6.06 15.87 10.21
CA ILE A 258 7.42 16.10 9.70
C ILE A 258 8.22 16.79 10.80
N LEU A 259 9.42 16.29 11.09
CA LEU A 259 10.30 16.79 12.15
C LEU A 259 11.68 17.07 11.56
N GLY A 260 12.38 18.09 12.06
CA GLY A 260 13.74 18.38 11.62
C GLY A 260 14.10 19.86 11.66
N LYS A 261 15.00 20.28 10.76
CA LYS A 261 15.54 21.66 10.71
C LYS A 261 14.47 22.72 10.49
N LYS A 262 14.54 23.81 11.26
CA LYS A 262 13.50 24.85 11.27
C LYS A 262 13.44 25.64 9.98
N ASP A 263 14.58 26.01 9.40
CA ASP A 263 14.65 26.79 8.16
C ASP A 263 13.98 26.07 6.97
N ILE A 264 14.25 24.77 6.81
CA ILE A 264 13.63 23.93 5.80
C ILE A 264 12.13 23.78 6.08
N LEU A 265 11.73 23.49 7.32
CA LEU A 265 10.32 23.26 7.65
C LEU A 265 9.45 24.53 7.61
N MET A 266 10.02 25.70 7.89
CA MET A 266 9.32 26.98 7.68
C MET A 266 9.11 27.25 6.18
N SER A 267 10.11 26.96 5.35
CA SER A 267 9.98 27.02 3.89
C SER A 267 8.96 26.00 3.36
N ALA A 268 8.91 24.80 3.96
CA ALA A 268 7.93 23.78 3.62
C ALA A 268 6.51 24.20 4.03
N TRP A 269 6.33 24.88 5.17
CA TRP A 269 5.04 25.47 5.55
C TRP A 269 4.57 26.54 4.57
N GLN A 270 5.48 27.40 4.10
CA GLN A 270 5.18 28.36 3.03
C GLN A 270 4.76 27.66 1.71
N ALA A 271 5.32 26.48 1.43
CA ALA A 271 4.92 25.65 0.29
C ALA A 271 3.64 24.82 0.52
N SER A 272 3.06 24.88 1.72
CA SER A 272 1.85 24.16 2.13
C SER A 272 0.60 25.05 2.08
N SER A 273 -0.58 24.43 2.11
CA SER A 273 -1.83 25.14 2.38
C SER A 273 -1.80 25.77 3.78
N PRO A 274 -2.26 27.03 3.97
CA PRO A 274 -3.19 27.78 3.11
C PRO A 274 -2.55 28.60 1.98
N HIS A 275 -1.22 28.68 1.91
CA HIS A 275 -0.51 29.50 0.93
C HIS A 275 -0.75 29.03 -0.51
N HIS A 276 -0.73 29.97 -1.45
CA HIS A 276 -0.84 29.66 -2.87
C HIS A 276 0.44 29.01 -3.38
N GLY A 277 0.30 28.05 -4.30
CA GLY A 277 1.43 27.34 -4.88
C GLY A 277 1.13 25.86 -5.08
N PRO A 278 2.17 25.06 -5.41
CA PRO A 278 2.03 23.66 -5.79
C PRO A 278 1.49 22.76 -4.68
N GLY A 279 1.63 23.14 -3.41
CA GLY A 279 1.11 22.36 -2.27
C GLY A 279 -0.28 22.78 -1.78
N ARG A 280 -0.92 23.77 -2.42
CA ARG A 280 -2.25 24.26 -2.00
C ARG A 280 -3.35 23.21 -2.15
N ASP A 281 -3.15 22.25 -3.04
CA ASP A 281 -3.99 21.07 -3.26
C ASP A 281 -3.88 20.02 -2.14
N ASN A 282 -2.91 20.16 -1.23
CA ASN A 282 -2.69 19.27 -0.09
C ASN A 282 -3.13 19.92 1.24
N LYS A 283 -4.39 20.37 1.29
CA LYS A 283 -4.94 21.06 2.47
C LYS A 283 -5.12 20.12 3.66
N VAL A 284 -4.56 20.49 4.80
CA VAL A 284 -4.85 19.91 6.12
C VAL A 284 -5.77 20.84 6.92
N GLY A 285 -6.80 20.29 7.55
CA GLY A 285 -7.74 21.06 8.38
C GLY A 285 -7.16 21.39 9.75
N ARG A 286 -7.72 22.40 10.41
CA ARG A 286 -7.30 22.77 11.79
C ARG A 286 -7.60 21.64 12.77
N GLU A 287 -8.66 20.88 12.49
CA GLU A 287 -9.08 19.70 13.21
C GLU A 287 -7.98 18.65 13.16
N GLU A 288 -7.50 18.27 11.97
CA GLU A 288 -6.42 17.29 11.84
C GLU A 288 -5.09 17.79 12.40
N MET A 289 -4.78 19.10 12.29
CA MET A 289 -3.58 19.66 12.90
C MET A 289 -3.59 19.52 14.42
N MET A 290 -4.71 19.87 15.07
CA MET A 290 -4.89 19.69 16.51
C MET A 290 -4.95 18.20 16.91
N GLY A 291 -5.58 17.37 16.08
CA GLY A 291 -5.61 15.92 16.26
C GLY A 291 -4.21 15.29 16.22
N MET A 292 -3.34 15.75 15.33
CA MET A 292 -1.94 15.31 15.28
C MET A 292 -1.15 15.72 16.53
N LEU A 293 -1.34 16.95 17.02
CA LEU A 293 -0.73 17.37 18.28
C LEU A 293 -1.17 16.45 19.43
N ALA A 294 -2.47 16.21 19.57
CA ALA A 294 -3.02 15.32 20.59
C ALA A 294 -2.49 13.88 20.46
N ALA A 295 -2.30 13.39 19.23
CA ALA A 295 -1.77 12.05 19.00
C ALA A 295 -0.32 11.91 19.51
N VAL A 296 0.52 12.91 19.27
CA VAL A 296 1.92 12.94 19.75
C VAL A 296 1.97 13.13 21.27
N GLU A 297 1.09 13.95 21.85
CA GLU A 297 0.98 14.06 23.30
C GLU A 297 0.53 12.74 23.96
N ALA A 298 -0.44 12.04 23.36
CA ALA A 298 -0.87 10.73 23.81
C ALA A 298 0.25 9.68 23.68
N TRP A 299 1.05 9.74 22.60
CA TRP A 299 2.18 8.83 22.38
C TRP A 299 3.15 8.77 23.56
N THR A 300 3.43 9.91 24.21
CA THR A 300 4.33 9.98 25.37
C THR A 300 3.75 9.40 26.66
N LYS A 301 2.43 9.21 26.72
CA LYS A 301 1.70 8.73 27.90
C LYS A 301 1.22 7.28 27.78
N ARG A 302 1.21 6.73 26.55
CA ARG A 302 0.78 5.37 26.26
C ARG A 302 1.72 4.36 26.93
N ASP A 303 1.14 3.34 27.55
CA ASP A 303 1.88 2.16 28.01
C ASP A 303 2.06 1.19 26.83
N HIS A 304 3.09 1.44 26.03
CA HIS A 304 3.42 0.65 24.85
C HIS A 304 3.70 -0.82 25.18
N ALA A 305 4.21 -1.12 26.39
CA ALA A 305 4.49 -2.49 26.83
C ALA A 305 3.18 -3.23 27.18
N ALA A 306 2.24 -2.56 27.83
CA ALA A 306 0.91 -3.11 28.07
C ALA A 306 0.15 -3.31 26.76
N GLU A 307 0.21 -2.35 25.81
CA GLU A 307 -0.38 -2.50 24.48
C GLU A 307 0.19 -3.73 23.75
N TRP A 308 1.50 -3.93 23.79
CA TRP A 308 2.15 -5.11 23.23
C TRP A 308 1.64 -6.42 23.87
N LYS A 309 1.53 -6.45 25.20
CA LYS A 309 0.99 -7.61 25.92
C LYS A 309 -0.46 -7.90 25.55
N THR A 310 -1.28 -6.87 25.37
CA THR A 310 -2.67 -7.01 24.89
C THR A 310 -2.70 -7.62 23.50
N TRP A 311 -1.86 -7.14 22.59
CA TRP A 311 -1.74 -7.69 21.23
C TRP A 311 -1.33 -9.16 21.23
N LEU A 312 -0.34 -9.55 22.04
CA LEU A 312 0.03 -10.95 22.19
C LEU A 312 -1.11 -11.80 22.77
N GLY A 313 -1.87 -11.25 23.73
CA GLY A 313 -3.06 -11.90 24.27
C GLY A 313 -4.13 -12.17 23.20
N TYR A 314 -4.38 -11.22 22.30
CA TYR A 314 -5.28 -11.42 21.17
C TYR A 314 -4.82 -12.54 20.24
N LEU A 315 -3.51 -12.59 19.92
CA LEU A 315 -2.95 -13.65 19.10
C LEU A 315 -3.06 -15.02 19.77
N ASP A 316 -2.80 -15.10 21.08
CA ASP A 316 -2.91 -16.34 21.85
C ASP A 316 -4.33 -16.92 21.84
N VAL A 317 -5.35 -16.07 21.97
CA VAL A 317 -6.77 -16.48 21.85
C VAL A 317 -7.06 -17.11 20.49
N ILE A 318 -6.61 -16.47 19.41
CA ILE A 318 -6.79 -16.97 18.04
C ILE A 318 -6.02 -18.28 17.86
N ALA A 319 -4.74 -18.30 18.23
CA ALA A 319 -3.86 -19.45 18.08
C ALA A 319 -4.40 -20.68 18.83
N LYS A 320 -4.80 -20.52 20.09
CA LYS A 320 -5.37 -21.62 20.89
C LYS A 320 -6.60 -22.23 20.24
N LYS A 321 -7.50 -21.41 19.69
CA LYS A 321 -8.69 -21.92 18.99
C LYS A 321 -8.32 -22.69 17.73
N LEU A 322 -7.44 -22.13 16.89
CA LEU A 322 -7.09 -22.72 15.59
C LEU A 322 -6.23 -23.98 15.71
N ASN A 323 -5.33 -24.05 16.71
CA ASN A 323 -4.51 -25.24 16.96
C ASN A 323 -5.32 -26.47 17.42
N THR A 324 -6.60 -26.32 17.75
CA THR A 324 -7.49 -27.48 17.97
C THR A 324 -7.87 -28.21 16.68
N ILE A 325 -7.61 -27.62 15.50
CA ILE A 325 -7.90 -28.22 14.20
C ILE A 325 -6.70 -29.06 13.77
N PRO A 326 -6.87 -30.39 13.56
CA PRO A 326 -5.78 -31.22 13.06
C PRO A 326 -5.25 -30.72 11.71
N GLY A 327 -3.94 -30.51 11.62
CA GLY A 327 -3.27 -30.05 10.39
C GLY A 327 -3.09 -28.53 10.27
N ILE A 328 -3.53 -27.76 11.27
CA ILE A 328 -3.19 -26.33 11.40
C ILE A 328 -1.98 -26.17 12.32
N THR A 329 -1.08 -25.24 11.97
CA THR A 329 -0.01 -24.78 12.86
C THR A 329 0.01 -23.26 12.92
N THR A 330 0.44 -22.71 14.06
CA THR A 330 0.54 -21.26 14.23
C THR A 330 1.89 -20.85 14.78
N GLU A 331 2.38 -19.69 14.35
CA GLU A 331 3.65 -19.10 14.76
C GLU A 331 3.48 -17.60 15.00
N VAL A 332 3.98 -17.08 16.12
CA VAL A 332 4.01 -15.64 16.40
C VAL A 332 5.36 -15.08 15.97
N PHE A 333 5.33 -14.04 15.14
CA PHE A 333 6.48 -13.24 14.78
C PHE A 333 6.41 -11.89 15.50
N GLU A 334 7.47 -11.55 16.22
CA GLU A 334 7.62 -10.29 16.97
C GLU A 334 8.68 -9.41 16.31
N PRO A 335 8.29 -8.39 15.51
CA PRO A 335 9.26 -7.50 14.88
C PRO A 335 10.02 -6.68 15.94
N LYS A 336 11.35 -6.63 15.80
CA LYS A 336 12.24 -5.84 16.67
C LYS A 336 12.48 -4.42 16.18
N GLU A 337 12.28 -4.22 14.89
CA GLU A 337 12.53 -2.96 14.18
C GLU A 337 11.40 -1.95 14.35
N LEU A 338 11.57 -0.75 13.79
CA LEU A 338 10.63 0.35 13.95
C LEU A 338 9.44 0.26 12.98
N SER A 339 9.68 -0.25 11.78
CA SER A 339 8.69 -0.38 10.70
C SER A 339 7.60 -1.40 11.00
N ASN A 340 6.34 -0.99 10.83
CA ASN A 340 5.14 -1.84 11.00
C ASN A 340 5.16 -2.66 12.31
N ARG A 341 5.62 -2.03 13.40
CA ARG A 341 5.92 -2.70 14.66
C ARG A 341 4.66 -3.15 15.42
N SER A 342 4.16 -4.34 15.08
CA SER A 342 3.12 -5.06 15.80
C SER A 342 3.34 -6.57 15.64
N PRO A 343 3.01 -7.41 16.65
CA PRO A 343 3.19 -8.85 16.53
C PRO A 343 2.22 -9.42 15.49
N VAL A 344 2.66 -10.47 14.82
CA VAL A 344 1.93 -11.11 13.72
C VAL A 344 1.76 -12.58 14.02
N LEU A 345 0.54 -13.10 13.89
CA LEU A 345 0.28 -14.53 13.92
C LEU A 345 0.22 -15.06 12.49
N ASN A 346 1.12 -15.97 12.17
CA ASN A 346 1.09 -16.75 10.95
C ASN A 346 0.33 -18.05 11.24
N VAL A 347 -0.70 -18.33 10.46
CA VAL A 347 -1.48 -19.57 10.51
C VAL A 347 -1.21 -20.34 9.23
N TYR A 348 -0.83 -21.60 9.35
CA TYR A 348 -0.42 -22.43 8.22
C TYR A 348 -1.23 -23.72 8.11
N TRP A 349 -1.44 -24.18 6.87
CA TRP A 349 -2.05 -25.46 6.55
C TRP A 349 -1.63 -26.00 5.18
N ASP A 350 -1.97 -27.25 4.91
CA ASP A 350 -1.80 -27.88 3.60
C ASP A 350 -3.00 -27.57 2.69
N ALA A 351 -2.76 -26.82 1.62
CA ALA A 351 -3.82 -26.37 0.71
C ALA A 351 -4.61 -27.52 0.07
N ASN A 352 -3.97 -28.67 -0.15
CA ASN A 352 -4.59 -29.84 -0.77
C ASN A 352 -5.44 -30.63 0.23
N LYS A 353 -5.07 -30.65 1.51
CA LYS A 353 -5.87 -31.30 2.56
C LYS A 353 -7.11 -30.49 2.92
N PHE A 354 -6.98 -29.17 2.98
CA PHE A 354 -8.07 -28.26 3.34
C PHE A 354 -8.89 -27.77 2.14
N ASN A 355 -8.43 -28.05 0.91
CA ASN A 355 -9.08 -27.63 -0.34
C ASN A 355 -9.32 -26.11 -0.43
N ILE A 356 -8.41 -25.31 0.14
CA ILE A 356 -8.44 -23.84 0.12
C ILE A 356 -7.02 -23.30 0.26
N THR A 357 -6.67 -22.33 -0.57
CA THR A 357 -5.37 -21.63 -0.51
C THR A 357 -5.42 -20.43 0.44
N GLY A 358 -4.27 -19.88 0.82
CA GLY A 358 -4.17 -18.67 1.64
C GLY A 358 -4.83 -17.46 0.97
N GLY A 359 -4.58 -17.26 -0.34
CA GLY A 359 -5.24 -16.21 -1.11
C GLY A 359 -6.77 -16.36 -1.17
N GLU A 360 -7.28 -17.58 -1.32
CA GLU A 360 -8.72 -17.84 -1.32
C GLU A 360 -9.36 -17.66 0.06
N MET A 361 -8.64 -18.04 1.13
CA MET A 361 -9.06 -17.75 2.50
C MET A 361 -9.23 -16.26 2.70
N ALA A 362 -8.21 -15.46 2.35
CA ALA A 362 -8.23 -14.00 2.48
C ALA A 362 -9.39 -13.37 1.69
N GLU A 363 -9.61 -13.79 0.44
CA GLU A 363 -10.73 -13.32 -0.38
C GLU A 363 -12.09 -13.70 0.22
N LEU A 364 -12.23 -14.93 0.73
CA LEU A 364 -13.47 -15.41 1.33
C LEU A 364 -13.83 -14.61 2.58
N VAL A 365 -12.91 -14.48 3.54
CA VAL A 365 -13.18 -13.77 4.80
C VAL A 365 -13.21 -12.25 4.61
N GLY A 366 -12.53 -11.70 3.61
CA GLY A 366 -12.61 -10.28 3.28
C GLY A 366 -13.94 -9.86 2.65
N ARG A 367 -14.68 -10.79 2.03
CA ARG A 367 -15.89 -10.46 1.24
C ARG A 367 -17.19 -10.99 1.82
N SER A 368 -17.13 -11.94 2.75
CA SER A 368 -18.29 -12.48 3.46
C SER A 368 -18.39 -11.90 4.87
N LYS A 369 -19.60 -11.89 5.47
CA LYS A 369 -19.81 -11.39 6.83
C LYS A 369 -19.49 -12.47 7.89
N PRO A 370 -18.88 -12.11 9.04
CA PRO A 370 -18.19 -10.85 9.31
C PRO A 370 -16.95 -10.71 8.42
N ARG A 371 -16.69 -9.48 7.92
CA ARG A 371 -15.54 -9.22 7.06
C ARG A 371 -14.28 -9.07 7.89
N ILE A 372 -13.23 -9.79 7.50
CA ILE A 372 -11.91 -9.72 8.13
C ILE A 372 -10.87 -9.51 7.04
N ALA A 373 -10.03 -8.49 7.18
CA ALA A 373 -8.90 -8.28 6.29
C ALA A 373 -7.67 -9.00 6.85
N VAL A 374 -7.17 -10.01 6.14
CA VAL A 374 -5.93 -10.76 6.47
C VAL A 374 -5.01 -10.80 5.25
N GLY A 375 -3.72 -11.02 5.43
CA GLY A 375 -2.82 -11.29 4.31
C GLY A 375 -2.80 -12.78 4.00
N GLY A 376 -3.13 -13.18 2.78
CA GLY A 376 -3.08 -14.58 2.34
C GLY A 376 -1.86 -14.85 1.48
N GLU A 377 -1.13 -15.93 1.77
CA GLU A 377 0.05 -16.34 1.02
C GLU A 377 0.04 -17.85 0.78
N ASP A 378 0.70 -18.27 -0.29
CA ASP A 378 0.82 -19.67 -0.68
C ASP A 378 2.25 -19.93 -1.15
N LYS A 379 2.99 -20.79 -0.44
CA LYS A 379 4.38 -21.13 -0.77
C LYS A 379 4.62 -22.62 -0.59
N ASP A 380 5.20 -23.29 -1.60
CA ASP A 380 5.58 -24.70 -1.54
C ASP A 380 4.46 -25.64 -1.05
N ASN A 381 3.22 -25.45 -1.54
CA ASN A 381 1.98 -26.12 -1.10
C ASN A 381 1.54 -25.87 0.36
N LYS A 382 2.23 -24.98 1.07
CA LYS A 382 1.85 -24.48 2.39
C LYS A 382 1.06 -23.18 2.21
N ALA A 383 -0.24 -23.25 2.47
CA ALA A 383 -1.11 -22.08 2.51
C ALA A 383 -0.97 -21.40 3.88
N SER A 384 -1.09 -20.07 3.88
CA SER A 384 -1.09 -19.30 5.12
C SER A 384 -1.98 -18.07 5.08
N VAL A 385 -2.35 -17.62 6.28
CA VAL A 385 -2.77 -16.23 6.51
C VAL A 385 -1.94 -15.61 7.62
N ASN A 386 -1.64 -14.32 7.48
CA ASN A 386 -1.06 -13.49 8.52
C ASN A 386 -2.12 -12.56 9.14
N ILE A 387 -2.03 -12.42 10.47
CA ILE A 387 -2.96 -11.65 11.30
C ILE A 387 -2.14 -10.67 12.13
N THR A 388 -2.27 -9.38 11.85
CA THR A 388 -1.66 -8.30 12.62
C THR A 388 -2.64 -7.75 13.66
N THR A 389 -2.19 -7.44 14.87
CA THR A 389 -3.07 -6.99 15.97
C THR A 389 -3.07 -5.49 16.22
N GLY A 390 -2.16 -4.73 15.61
CA GLY A 390 -2.01 -3.29 15.89
C GLY A 390 -3.28 -2.45 15.65
N GLN A 391 -4.23 -2.95 14.85
CA GLN A 391 -5.50 -2.28 14.53
C GLN A 391 -6.74 -3.01 15.05
N MET A 392 -6.56 -4.08 15.83
CA MET A 392 -7.67 -4.81 16.43
C MET A 392 -8.22 -4.08 17.64
N GLN A 393 -9.54 -4.10 17.78
CA GLN A 393 -10.23 -3.64 18.98
C GLN A 393 -10.53 -4.83 19.90
N SER A 394 -10.75 -4.58 21.19
CA SER A 394 -11.12 -5.61 22.15
C SER A 394 -12.35 -6.40 21.68
N GLY A 395 -12.29 -7.72 21.77
CA GLY A 395 -13.33 -8.63 21.31
C GLY A 395 -13.22 -9.02 19.83
N ASN A 396 -12.42 -8.31 19.02
CA ASN A 396 -12.16 -8.70 17.63
C ASN A 396 -11.45 -10.06 17.56
N GLU A 397 -10.59 -10.38 18.52
CA GLU A 397 -9.87 -11.65 18.62
C GLU A 397 -10.82 -12.86 18.67
N LEU A 398 -11.97 -12.73 19.33
CA LEU A 398 -12.96 -13.81 19.38
C LEU A 398 -13.70 -13.96 18.05
N ILE A 399 -14.09 -12.85 17.42
CA ILE A 399 -14.75 -12.86 16.11
C ILE A 399 -13.81 -13.48 15.08
N VAL A 400 -12.53 -13.07 15.07
CA VAL A 400 -11.51 -13.59 14.16
C VAL A 400 -11.24 -15.07 14.42
N ALA A 401 -11.01 -15.47 15.67
CA ALA A 401 -10.74 -16.86 16.03
C ALA A 401 -11.86 -17.79 15.58
N ASN A 402 -13.11 -17.44 15.87
CA ASN A 402 -14.27 -18.23 15.49
C ASN A 402 -14.48 -18.24 13.98
N ARG A 403 -14.34 -17.08 13.32
CA ARG A 403 -14.56 -16.99 11.88
C ARG A 403 -13.55 -17.82 11.10
N LEU A 404 -12.27 -17.75 11.47
CA LEU A 404 -11.23 -18.57 10.84
C LEU A 404 -11.43 -20.06 11.16
N TYR A 405 -11.84 -20.39 12.38
CA TYR A 405 -12.15 -21.77 12.77
C TYR A 405 -13.30 -22.36 11.94
N GLU A 406 -14.41 -21.64 11.79
CA GLU A 406 -15.54 -22.05 10.95
C GLU A 406 -15.11 -22.30 9.51
N VAL A 407 -14.32 -21.39 8.94
CA VAL A 407 -13.86 -21.53 7.55
C VAL A 407 -12.90 -22.72 7.45
N LEU A 408 -11.92 -22.88 8.33
CA LEU A 408 -10.95 -23.97 8.27
C LEU A 408 -11.58 -25.36 8.55
N THR A 409 -12.67 -25.42 9.31
CA THR A 409 -13.40 -26.68 9.59
C THR A 409 -14.54 -26.97 8.59
N ALA A 410 -14.86 -26.02 7.71
CA ALA A 410 -15.89 -26.22 6.70
C ALA A 410 -15.52 -27.36 5.74
N LYS A 411 -16.45 -28.29 5.51
CA LYS A 411 -16.30 -29.34 4.51
C LYS A 411 -16.20 -28.73 3.12
N ARG A 412 -15.13 -29.06 2.40
CA ARG A 412 -14.91 -28.65 1.01
C ARG A 412 -14.64 -29.86 0.16
N SER A 413 -15.30 -29.92 -0.99
CA SER A 413 -14.96 -30.88 -2.02
C SER A 413 -13.54 -30.59 -2.52
N PRO A 414 -12.74 -31.63 -2.84
CA PRO A 414 -11.49 -31.44 -3.55
C PRO A 414 -11.70 -30.60 -4.79
N LYS A 415 -10.77 -29.67 -5.06
CA LYS A 415 -10.77 -28.99 -6.35
C LYS A 415 -10.66 -30.04 -7.44
N VAL A 416 -11.56 -29.99 -8.40
CA VAL A 416 -11.53 -30.87 -9.57
C VAL A 416 -10.26 -30.56 -10.34
N THR A 417 -9.23 -31.37 -10.16
CA THR A 417 -7.92 -31.26 -10.82
C THR A 417 -7.85 -31.99 -12.14
N THR A 418 -8.94 -32.66 -12.58
CA THR A 418 -9.07 -33.19 -13.94
C THR A 418 -9.07 -32.01 -14.91
N THR A 419 -7.84 -31.66 -15.32
CA THR A 419 -7.57 -30.71 -16.39
C THR A 419 -8.06 -31.39 -17.66
N VAL A 420 -9.30 -31.13 -18.07
CA VAL A 420 -9.69 -31.41 -19.45
C VAL A 420 -8.77 -30.55 -20.30
N MET A 421 -7.93 -31.19 -21.11
CA MET A 421 -7.05 -30.46 -22.02
C MET A 421 -7.95 -29.63 -22.94
N PRO A 422 -7.76 -28.29 -22.98
CA PRO A 422 -8.57 -27.46 -23.85
C PRO A 422 -8.35 -27.87 -25.31
N THR A 423 -9.44 -27.96 -26.06
CA THR A 423 -9.44 -28.24 -27.49
C THR A 423 -9.34 -26.97 -28.32
N VAL A 424 -9.59 -25.80 -27.71
CA VAL A 424 -9.45 -24.51 -28.38
C VAL A 424 -7.99 -24.19 -28.70
N ASP A 425 -7.76 -23.60 -29.88
CA ASP A 425 -6.47 -23.04 -30.30
C ASP A 425 -6.51 -21.50 -30.24
N LEU A 426 -5.76 -20.91 -29.32
CA LEU A 426 -5.66 -19.47 -29.11
C LEU A 426 -4.39 -18.85 -29.72
N ASN A 427 -3.55 -19.63 -30.41
CA ASN A 427 -2.29 -19.15 -30.96
C ASN A 427 -2.48 -17.98 -31.95
N GLY A 428 -1.68 -16.93 -31.82
CA GLY A 428 -1.62 -15.82 -32.76
C GLY A 428 -1.82 -14.45 -32.13
N SER A 429 -2.09 -13.46 -32.99
CA SER A 429 -2.28 -12.06 -32.60
C SER A 429 -3.75 -11.73 -32.43
N TRP A 430 -4.04 -10.89 -31.45
CA TRP A 430 -5.38 -10.48 -31.08
C TRP A 430 -5.44 -8.97 -30.89
N ASP A 431 -6.19 -8.31 -31.78
CA ASP A 431 -6.49 -6.89 -31.69
C ASP A 431 -7.43 -6.65 -30.53
N THR A 432 -6.90 -6.01 -29.49
CA THR A 432 -7.55 -5.91 -28.19
C THR A 432 -8.00 -4.48 -27.93
N THR A 433 -9.26 -4.31 -27.58
CA THR A 433 -9.82 -3.03 -27.13
C THR A 433 -10.06 -3.14 -25.63
N VAL A 434 -9.37 -2.30 -24.85
CA VAL A 434 -9.58 -2.18 -23.40
C VAL A 434 -10.43 -0.94 -23.15
N GLN A 435 -11.58 -1.15 -22.51
CA GLN A 435 -12.52 -0.09 -22.13
C GLN A 435 -12.30 0.27 -20.67
N PHE A 436 -11.63 1.38 -20.45
CA PHE A 436 -11.58 2.05 -19.15
C PHE A 436 -12.90 2.78 -18.88
N PHE A 437 -13.03 3.34 -17.67
CA PHE A 437 -14.28 3.96 -17.23
C PHE A 437 -14.75 5.11 -18.15
N SER A 438 -13.82 5.94 -18.62
CA SER A 438 -14.10 7.14 -19.42
C SER A 438 -13.39 7.16 -20.79
N SER A 439 -12.65 6.11 -21.12
CA SER A 439 -11.84 6.07 -22.35
C SER A 439 -11.64 4.64 -22.83
N THR A 440 -11.16 4.52 -24.06
CA THR A 440 -10.86 3.25 -24.70
C THR A 440 -9.42 3.28 -25.20
N SER A 441 -8.68 2.18 -25.04
CA SER A 441 -7.35 2.01 -25.62
C SER A 441 -7.28 0.78 -26.54
N LYS A 442 -6.38 0.85 -27.53
CA LYS A 442 -6.05 -0.22 -28.47
C LYS A 442 -4.76 -0.91 -28.03
N HIS A 443 -4.91 -2.15 -27.61
CA HIS A 443 -3.84 -3.04 -27.19
C HIS A 443 -3.69 -4.18 -28.21
N VAL A 444 -2.61 -4.95 -28.10
CA VAL A 444 -2.42 -6.20 -28.84
C VAL A 444 -2.01 -7.29 -27.86
N LEU A 445 -2.66 -8.46 -27.95
CA LEU A 445 -2.22 -9.66 -27.26
C LEU A 445 -1.64 -10.62 -28.29
N PHE A 446 -0.42 -11.08 -28.07
CA PHE A 446 0.18 -12.19 -28.79
C PHE A 446 0.16 -13.41 -27.88
N ILE A 447 -0.53 -14.47 -28.29
CA ILE A 447 -0.73 -15.68 -27.50
C ILE A 447 0.02 -16.83 -28.15
N GLN A 448 0.83 -17.52 -27.35
CA GLN A 448 1.39 -18.83 -27.61
C GLN A 448 0.79 -19.80 -26.58
N GLN A 449 0.13 -20.85 -27.08
CA GLN A 449 -0.54 -21.84 -26.26
C GLN A 449 0.25 -23.15 -26.25
N GLU A 450 0.56 -23.64 -25.05
CA GLU A 450 1.16 -24.95 -24.80
C GLU A 450 0.24 -25.75 -23.88
N GLY A 451 -0.64 -26.55 -24.49
CA GLY A 451 -1.70 -27.25 -23.76
C GLY A 451 -2.69 -26.25 -23.13
N LYS A 452 -2.80 -26.26 -21.80
CA LYS A 452 -3.61 -25.27 -21.05
C LYS A 452 -2.86 -23.97 -20.73
N TRP A 453 -1.55 -23.91 -20.92
CA TRP A 453 -0.75 -22.76 -20.53
C TRP A 453 -0.64 -21.75 -21.67
N ILE A 454 -0.65 -20.47 -21.31
CA ILE A 454 -0.47 -19.35 -22.22
C ILE A 454 0.83 -18.62 -21.85
N LYS A 455 1.63 -18.31 -22.88
CA LYS A 455 2.74 -17.34 -22.83
C LYS A 455 2.60 -16.38 -24.01
N GLY A 456 3.31 -15.26 -23.95
CA GLY A 456 3.42 -14.34 -25.09
C GLY A 456 3.60 -12.91 -24.65
N TRP A 457 2.97 -11.98 -25.36
CA TRP A 457 3.20 -10.54 -25.18
C TRP A 457 1.90 -9.77 -25.10
N HIS A 458 1.87 -8.74 -24.27
CA HIS A 458 0.82 -7.74 -24.18
C HIS A 458 1.43 -6.38 -24.51
N LYS A 459 1.03 -5.81 -25.65
CA LYS A 459 1.32 -4.42 -26.03
C LYS A 459 0.18 -3.52 -25.56
N GLY A 460 0.49 -2.58 -24.69
CA GLY A 460 -0.42 -1.49 -24.32
C GLY A 460 -0.09 -0.20 -25.07
N ASP A 461 -0.53 0.92 -24.49
CA ASP A 461 -0.29 2.26 -25.03
C ASP A 461 1.21 2.60 -25.14
N PHE A 462 1.98 2.29 -24.09
CA PHE A 462 3.35 2.80 -23.95
C PHE A 462 4.43 1.72 -23.94
N SER A 463 4.07 0.46 -23.71
CA SER A 463 5.03 -0.63 -23.53
C SER A 463 4.54 -1.97 -24.07
N VAL A 464 5.49 -2.85 -24.36
CA VAL A 464 5.26 -4.28 -24.61
C VAL A 464 5.82 -5.03 -23.41
N ARG A 465 5.00 -5.91 -22.83
CA ARG A 465 5.36 -6.72 -21.66
C ARG A 465 5.01 -8.18 -21.85
N GLU A 466 5.66 -9.03 -21.09
CA GLU A 466 5.36 -10.46 -21.07
C GLU A 466 3.93 -10.71 -20.58
N LEU A 467 3.30 -11.70 -21.18
CA LEU A 467 1.98 -12.20 -20.85
C LEU A 467 2.10 -13.67 -20.47
N THR A 468 1.53 -14.05 -19.34
CA THR A 468 1.35 -15.44 -18.95
C THR A 468 -0.12 -15.71 -18.66
N GLY A 469 -0.55 -16.96 -18.71
CA GLY A 469 -1.95 -17.28 -18.44
C GLY A 469 -2.24 -18.77 -18.45
N GLU A 470 -3.51 -19.07 -18.26
CA GLU A 470 -4.06 -20.42 -18.32
C GLU A 470 -5.45 -20.41 -18.96
N ILE A 471 -5.77 -21.50 -19.64
CA ILE A 471 -7.10 -21.79 -20.18
C ILE A 471 -7.79 -22.68 -19.13
N GLU A 472 -8.85 -22.16 -18.51
CA GLU A 472 -9.62 -22.86 -17.49
C GLU A 472 -10.60 -23.87 -18.10
N SER A 473 -11.07 -23.58 -19.32
CA SER A 473 -11.90 -24.45 -20.16
C SER A 473 -11.92 -23.91 -21.59
N ASP A 474 -12.53 -24.65 -22.54
CA ASP A 474 -12.74 -24.17 -23.92
C ASP A 474 -13.53 -22.85 -24.03
N THR A 475 -14.11 -22.37 -22.93
CA THR A 475 -14.90 -21.13 -22.89
C THR A 475 -14.33 -20.07 -21.95
N ALA A 476 -13.22 -20.33 -21.24
CA ALA A 476 -12.72 -19.44 -20.21
C ALA A 476 -11.19 -19.46 -20.10
N LEU A 477 -10.59 -18.27 -19.92
CA LEU A 477 -9.17 -18.10 -19.69
C LEU A 477 -8.88 -17.02 -18.65
N LYS A 478 -7.66 -17.07 -18.11
CA LYS A 478 -7.05 -16.02 -17.31
C LYS A 478 -5.69 -15.69 -17.88
N MET A 479 -5.35 -14.41 -17.94
CA MET A 479 -4.01 -13.96 -18.31
C MET A 479 -3.54 -12.85 -17.38
N LYS A 480 -2.24 -12.74 -17.20
CA LYS A 480 -1.58 -11.72 -16.40
C LYS A 480 -0.42 -11.12 -17.18
N SER A 481 -0.28 -9.81 -17.07
CA SER A 481 0.90 -9.08 -17.52
C SER A 481 1.14 -7.91 -16.57
N THR A 482 2.37 -7.44 -16.46
CA THR A 482 2.70 -6.32 -15.58
C THR A 482 3.49 -5.26 -16.35
N ASP A 483 2.93 -4.06 -16.40
CA ASP A 483 3.64 -2.87 -16.88
C ASP A 483 4.48 -2.32 -15.74
N ARG A 484 5.76 -2.05 -15.99
CA ARG A 484 6.72 -1.66 -14.95
C ARG A 484 7.39 -0.35 -15.34
N HIS A 485 7.38 0.58 -14.39
CA HIS A 485 8.16 1.81 -14.43
C HIS A 485 9.09 1.84 -13.21
N PRO A 486 10.18 2.63 -13.23
CA PRO A 486 10.97 2.82 -12.02
C PRO A 486 10.05 3.22 -10.86
N ALA A 487 10.10 2.44 -9.78
CA ALA A 487 9.31 2.63 -8.55
C ALA A 487 7.79 2.40 -8.65
N ASP A 488 7.24 2.02 -9.80
CA ASP A 488 5.79 1.92 -10.04
C ASP A 488 5.44 0.76 -10.98
N TRP A 489 4.24 0.20 -10.86
CA TRP A 489 3.78 -0.87 -11.75
C TRP A 489 2.27 -0.99 -11.79
N VAL A 490 1.77 -1.49 -12.91
CA VAL A 490 0.35 -1.85 -13.07
C VAL A 490 0.27 -3.30 -13.54
N THR A 491 -0.37 -4.14 -12.73
CA THR A 491 -0.63 -5.54 -13.10
C THR A 491 -2.01 -5.66 -13.74
N PHE A 492 -2.06 -6.11 -14.98
CA PHE A 492 -3.28 -6.40 -15.71
C PHE A 492 -3.61 -7.89 -15.56
N ILE A 493 -4.72 -8.20 -14.90
CA ILE A 493 -5.27 -9.56 -14.78
C ILE A 493 -6.55 -9.65 -15.61
N PHE A 494 -6.45 -10.31 -16.75
CA PHE A 494 -7.56 -10.59 -17.66
C PHE A 494 -8.32 -11.82 -17.17
N THR A 495 -9.64 -11.74 -17.15
CA THR A 495 -10.54 -12.89 -17.03
C THR A 495 -11.48 -12.84 -18.23
N GLY A 496 -11.31 -13.77 -19.17
CA GLY A 496 -11.93 -13.73 -20.48
C GLY A 496 -12.84 -14.94 -20.74
N ALA A 497 -13.96 -14.69 -21.41
CA ALA A 497 -14.77 -15.72 -22.05
C ALA A 497 -14.35 -15.85 -23.52
N ILE A 498 -14.15 -17.09 -23.96
CA ILE A 498 -13.71 -17.44 -25.32
C ILE A 498 -14.95 -17.76 -26.17
N ASN A 499 -15.01 -17.19 -27.38
CA ASN A 499 -16.05 -17.46 -28.37
C ASN A 499 -15.45 -17.38 -29.78
N GLY A 500 -14.93 -18.51 -30.29
CA GLY A 500 -14.25 -18.58 -31.58
C GLY A 500 -13.07 -17.61 -31.65
N ASP A 501 -13.12 -16.68 -32.60
CA ASP A 501 -12.10 -15.65 -32.81
C ASP A 501 -12.29 -14.39 -31.96
N THR A 502 -13.04 -14.49 -30.87
CA THR A 502 -13.25 -13.38 -29.92
C THR A 502 -13.03 -13.83 -28.48
N ILE A 503 -12.30 -13.02 -27.72
CA ILE A 503 -12.19 -13.13 -26.26
C ILE A 503 -12.78 -11.86 -25.67
N SER A 504 -13.65 -11.96 -24.67
CA SER A 504 -14.21 -10.77 -24.00
C SER A 504 -14.33 -10.97 -22.50
N GLY A 505 -14.12 -9.92 -21.72
CA GLY A 505 -14.15 -10.06 -20.27
C GLY A 505 -13.74 -8.81 -19.50
N SER A 506 -13.19 -9.04 -18.31
CA SER A 506 -12.74 -7.99 -17.41
C SER A 506 -11.23 -7.97 -17.27
N VAL A 507 -10.70 -6.79 -16.97
CA VAL A 507 -9.30 -6.56 -16.65
C VAL A 507 -9.24 -5.97 -15.25
N TYR A 508 -8.80 -6.77 -14.29
CA TYR A 508 -8.52 -6.32 -12.93
C TYR A 508 -7.12 -5.72 -12.87
N MET A 509 -6.98 -4.57 -12.22
CA MET A 509 -5.74 -3.79 -12.19
C MET A 509 -5.31 -3.44 -10.77
N GLY A 510 -5.54 -4.35 -9.81
CA GLY A 510 -5.18 -4.09 -8.41
C GLY A 510 -6.06 -3.00 -7.78
N GLU A 511 -5.43 -1.94 -7.28
CA GLU A 511 -6.11 -0.80 -6.65
C GLU A 511 -6.86 0.11 -7.63
N TYR A 512 -6.61 -0.03 -8.93
CA TYR A 512 -7.29 0.73 -9.98
C TYR A 512 -8.66 0.11 -10.33
N ARG A 513 -9.54 0.92 -10.93
CA ARG A 513 -10.88 0.47 -11.35
C ARG A 513 -10.78 -0.65 -12.39
N THR A 514 -11.59 -1.69 -12.21
CA THR A 514 -11.71 -2.79 -13.19
C THR A 514 -12.20 -2.26 -14.54
N ALA A 515 -11.48 -2.60 -15.61
CA ALA A 515 -11.86 -2.32 -16.99
C ALA A 515 -12.53 -3.54 -17.63
N THR A 516 -13.11 -3.38 -18.83
CA THR A 516 -13.52 -4.50 -19.68
C THR A 516 -12.63 -4.57 -20.92
N PHE A 517 -12.60 -5.72 -21.58
CA PHE A 517 -11.88 -5.85 -22.84
C PHE A 517 -12.62 -6.73 -23.83
N THR A 518 -12.34 -6.49 -25.11
CA THR A 518 -12.70 -7.38 -26.23
C THR A 518 -11.48 -7.52 -27.12
N ALA A 519 -11.05 -8.75 -27.38
CA ALA A 519 -9.95 -9.10 -28.25
C ALA A 519 -10.47 -9.91 -29.43
N LYS A 520 -10.13 -9.51 -30.66
CA LYS A 520 -10.51 -10.21 -31.88
C LYS A 520 -9.25 -10.76 -32.56
N ARG A 521 -9.27 -12.02 -32.99
CA ARG A 521 -8.13 -12.61 -33.69
C ARG A 521 -7.84 -11.83 -34.97
N THR A 522 -6.59 -11.44 -35.14
CA THR A 522 -6.14 -10.70 -36.32
C THR A 522 -6.11 -11.63 -37.53
N SER A 523 -6.60 -11.16 -38.68
CA SER A 523 -6.58 -11.92 -39.95
C SER A 523 -5.24 -11.82 -40.69
N TYR A 524 -4.37 -10.89 -40.28
CA TYR A 524 -3.04 -10.68 -40.84
C TYR A 524 -2.13 -11.89 -40.58
N LYS A 525 -1.61 -12.48 -41.66
CA LYS A 525 -0.63 -13.57 -41.64
C LYS A 525 0.71 -13.04 -42.13
N ILE A 526 1.78 -13.24 -41.35
CA ILE A 526 3.15 -13.00 -41.83
C ILE A 526 3.43 -14.02 -42.93
N GLN A 527 3.74 -13.53 -44.14
CA GLN A 527 4.08 -14.40 -45.27
C GLN A 527 5.55 -14.82 -45.14
N PRO A 528 5.87 -16.12 -45.13
CA PRO A 528 7.25 -16.58 -45.18
C PRO A 528 7.86 -16.18 -46.53
N GLY A 529 9.06 -15.59 -46.49
CA GLY A 529 9.80 -15.18 -47.68
C GLY A 529 11.23 -15.69 -47.63
N HIS A 530 11.82 -15.94 -48.80
CA HIS A 530 13.24 -16.25 -48.89
C HIS A 530 14.06 -15.03 -48.45
N ILE A 531 14.99 -15.25 -47.51
CA ILE A 531 15.90 -14.20 -47.04
C ILE A 531 17.22 -14.38 -47.78
N ALA A 532 17.59 -13.40 -48.62
CA ALA A 532 18.91 -13.36 -49.23
C ALA A 532 19.91 -12.76 -48.22
N VAL A 533 20.98 -13.48 -47.92
CA VAL A 533 22.10 -12.96 -47.11
C VAL A 533 23.14 -12.40 -48.10
N PRO A 534 23.36 -11.07 -48.16
CA PRO A 534 24.31 -10.49 -49.09
C PRO A 534 25.75 -10.91 -48.74
N GLY A 535 26.54 -11.24 -49.76
CA GLY A 535 27.92 -11.73 -49.62
C GLY A 535 28.99 -10.63 -49.42
N GLY A 536 28.59 -9.39 -49.13
CA GLY A 536 29.51 -8.25 -48.96
C GLY A 536 28.81 -7.03 -48.35
N PRO A 537 29.56 -5.93 -48.10
CA PRO A 537 28.98 -4.66 -47.67
C PRO A 537 27.86 -4.21 -48.63
N PRO A 538 26.86 -3.43 -48.18
CA PRO A 538 25.76 -3.02 -49.04
C PRO A 538 26.28 -2.16 -50.19
N LEU A 539 26.47 -2.78 -51.35
CA LEU A 539 26.79 -2.12 -52.62
C LEU A 539 25.52 -1.84 -53.44
N ALA A 540 24.41 -2.45 -53.06
CA ALA A 540 23.07 -2.21 -53.57
C ALA A 540 22.05 -2.63 -52.49
N THR A 541 21.71 -1.69 -51.61
CA THR A 541 20.47 -1.70 -50.82
C THR A 541 19.78 -0.37 -51.00
#